data_AF-A0A3A5SKK6-F1
#
_entry.id   AF-A0A3A5SKK6-F1
#
_cell.length_a   1.000
_cell.length_b   1.000
_cell.length_c   1.000
_cell.angle_alpha   90.00
_cell.angle_beta   90.00
_cell.angle_gamma   90.00
#
_symmetry.space_group_name_H-M   'P 1'
#
loop_
_entity.id
_entity.type
_entity.pdbx_description
1 polymer ?
#
loop_
_entity_poly.entity_id
_entity_poly.type
_entity_poly.pdbx_seq_one_letter_code
_entity_poly.pdbx_strand_id
1 'polypeptide(L)'
;MESELLRIKCPNCGAVLTIKKIAGLETKSIPCPVCKKASKYIDYKVPKQQYTPPNENDDTTMGDETHIDHSKNQSIGKLQKIGTSHIYTLSLGINTIGRKAQTSNATVQIDTDDLTMSRSHSIIEVRKLKTGGYIHYFSNAQNKNATYINSGLIENGDRIILHGGEIIKMSNTTLKFILLSEDDTII
;
A
#
# COMPACT_ATOMS: atom_id res chain seq x y z
N MET A 1 -14.79 17.36 -14.63
CA MET A 1 -14.94 16.08 -15.35
C MET A 1 -14.16 15.05 -14.55
N GLU A 2 -14.88 14.23 -13.80
CA GLU A 2 -14.33 13.27 -12.83
C GLU A 2 -13.48 12.24 -13.57
N SER A 3 -12.20 12.09 -13.17
CA SER A 3 -11.31 11.10 -13.78
C SER A 3 -11.53 9.75 -13.10
N GLU A 4 -12.25 8.84 -13.76
CA GLU A 4 -12.50 7.49 -13.25
C GLU A 4 -11.15 6.77 -12.98
N LEU A 5 -10.91 6.32 -11.75
CA LEU A 5 -9.72 5.55 -11.38
C LEU A 5 -10.01 4.05 -11.55
N LEU A 6 -9.07 3.34 -12.17
CA LEU A 6 -9.12 1.89 -12.37
C LEU A 6 -8.05 1.21 -11.55
N ARG A 7 -8.42 0.13 -10.84
CA ARG A 7 -7.46 -0.82 -10.28
C ARG A 7 -7.23 -1.95 -11.26
N ILE A 8 -5.97 -2.25 -11.56
CA ILE A 8 -5.56 -3.32 -12.47
C ILE A 8 -4.46 -4.17 -11.87
N LYS A 9 -4.50 -5.48 -12.08
CA LYS A 9 -3.53 -6.44 -11.54
C LYS A 9 -2.57 -6.92 -12.62
N CYS A 10 -1.28 -6.69 -12.40
CA CYS A 10 -0.21 -7.09 -13.30
C CYS A 10 -0.19 -8.60 -13.48
N PRO A 11 -0.28 -9.12 -14.73
CA PRO A 11 -0.30 -10.55 -14.99
C PRO A 11 1.03 -11.24 -14.65
N ASN A 12 2.14 -10.50 -14.68
CA ASN A 12 3.47 -11.06 -14.46
C ASN A 12 3.86 -11.19 -12.98
N CYS A 13 3.45 -10.25 -12.12
CA CYS A 13 3.91 -10.23 -10.72
C CYS A 13 2.81 -10.04 -9.68
N GLY A 14 1.55 -9.93 -10.10
CA GLY A 14 0.40 -9.76 -9.21
C GLY A 14 0.26 -8.38 -8.57
N ALA A 15 1.12 -7.42 -8.93
CA ALA A 15 1.04 -6.06 -8.43
C ALA A 15 -0.29 -5.41 -8.83
N VAL A 16 -1.01 -4.81 -7.87
CA VAL A 16 -2.21 -4.03 -8.17
C VAL A 16 -1.83 -2.56 -8.30
N LEU A 17 -2.21 -1.96 -9.43
CA LEU A 17 -1.92 -0.59 -9.80
C LEU A 17 -3.23 0.19 -9.86
N THR A 18 -3.22 1.43 -9.39
CA THR A 18 -4.32 2.38 -9.58
C THR A 18 -3.93 3.34 -10.69
N ILE A 19 -4.71 3.41 -11.76
CA ILE A 19 -4.44 4.25 -12.93
C ILE A 19 -5.66 5.08 -13.29
N LYS A 20 -5.46 6.24 -13.92
CA LYS A 20 -6.56 7.03 -14.48
C LYS A 20 -7.08 6.35 -15.75
N LYS A 21 -8.40 6.18 -15.86
CA LYS A 21 -9.06 5.73 -17.08
C LYS A 21 -8.96 6.82 -18.14
N ILE A 22 -8.34 6.48 -19.26
CA ILE A 22 -8.21 7.37 -20.41
C ILE A 22 -8.75 6.66 -21.65
N ALA A 23 -9.29 7.42 -22.60
CA ALA A 23 -9.73 6.86 -23.87
C ALA A 23 -8.55 6.18 -24.59
N GLY A 24 -8.80 5.01 -25.18
CA GLY A 24 -7.77 4.23 -25.88
C GLY A 24 -6.78 3.50 -24.97
N LEU A 25 -7.06 3.36 -23.67
CA LEU A 25 -6.22 2.57 -22.76
C LEU A 25 -6.12 1.09 -23.17
N GLU A 26 -7.17 0.53 -23.78
CA GLU A 26 -7.25 -0.88 -24.18
C GLU A 26 -6.19 -1.30 -25.20
N THR A 27 -5.68 -0.36 -26.00
CA THR A 27 -4.64 -0.63 -27.00
C THR A 27 -3.23 -0.37 -26.47
N LYS A 28 -3.08 0.15 -25.25
CA LYS A 28 -1.79 0.53 -24.69
C LYS A 28 -1.12 -0.62 -23.93
N SER A 29 0.21 -0.65 -24.04
CA SER A 29 1.06 -1.46 -23.16
C SER A 29 1.43 -0.65 -21.93
N ILE A 30 1.18 -1.21 -20.75
CA ILE A 30 1.44 -0.56 -19.47
C ILE A 30 2.64 -1.23 -18.81
N PRO A 31 3.74 -0.48 -18.54
CA PRO A 31 4.86 -0.99 -17.77
C PRO A 31 4.46 -1.14 -16.31
N CYS A 32 4.68 -2.33 -15.75
CA CYS A 32 4.48 -2.53 -14.32
C CYS A 32 5.65 -1.91 -13.54
N PRO A 33 5.43 -0.96 -12.61
CA PRO A 33 6.51 -0.34 -11.83
C PRO A 33 7.23 -1.34 -10.91
N VAL A 34 6.58 -2.47 -10.59
CA VAL A 34 7.12 -3.52 -9.71
C VAL A 34 8.10 -4.43 -10.44
N CYS A 35 7.66 -5.05 -11.54
CA CYS A 35 8.46 -6.04 -12.26
C CYS A 35 9.11 -5.51 -13.53
N LYS A 36 8.84 -4.25 -13.89
CA LYS A 36 9.33 -3.55 -15.09
C LYS A 36 8.93 -4.17 -16.42
N LYS A 37 8.16 -5.27 -16.42
CA LYS A 37 7.61 -5.84 -17.64
C LYS A 37 6.43 -5.00 -18.13
N ALA A 38 6.44 -4.69 -19.41
CA ALA A 38 5.29 -4.13 -20.11
C ALA A 38 4.36 -5.26 -20.55
N SER A 39 3.06 -5.09 -20.33
CA SER A 39 2.00 -6.00 -20.80
C SER A 39 0.85 -5.17 -21.35
N LYS A 40 0.05 -5.71 -22.28
CA LYS A 40 -1.09 -4.97 -22.81
C LYS A 40 -2.10 -4.77 -21.69
N TYR A 41 -2.80 -3.63 -21.66
CA TYR A 41 -3.83 -3.36 -20.66
C TYR A 41 -4.84 -4.50 -20.54
N ILE A 42 -5.27 -5.07 -21.68
CA ILE A 42 -6.20 -6.21 -21.73
C ILE A 42 -5.72 -7.46 -20.99
N ASP A 43 -4.40 -7.62 -20.80
CA ASP A 43 -3.83 -8.75 -20.07
C ASP A 43 -3.84 -8.50 -18.55
N TYR A 44 -4.09 -7.27 -18.12
CA TYR A 44 -4.27 -6.96 -16.71
C TYR A 44 -5.67 -7.37 -16.26
N LYS A 45 -5.74 -8.09 -15.15
CA LYS A 45 -7.02 -8.46 -14.54
C LYS A 45 -7.57 -7.27 -13.76
N VAL A 46 -8.84 -6.95 -13.92
CA VAL A 46 -9.55 -6.01 -13.03
C VAL A 46 -9.85 -6.75 -11.72
N PRO A 47 -9.30 -6.34 -10.56
CA PRO A 47 -9.68 -6.90 -9.27
C PRO A 47 -11.17 -6.63 -9.04
N LYS A 48 -11.90 -7.61 -8.48
CA LYS A 48 -13.35 -7.48 -8.24
C LYS A 48 -13.62 -6.56 -7.04
N GLN A 49 -13.51 -5.24 -7.18
CA GLN A 49 -14.01 -4.30 -6.17
C GLN A 49 -14.70 -3.07 -6.77
N GLN A 50 -15.88 -2.81 -6.22
CA GLN A 50 -16.70 -1.63 -6.44
C GLN A 50 -16.02 -0.44 -5.78
N TYR A 51 -15.65 0.55 -6.58
CA TYR A 51 -15.24 1.85 -6.08
C TYR A 51 -16.43 2.54 -5.42
N THR A 52 -16.30 2.92 -4.14
CA THR A 52 -16.99 4.10 -3.59
C THR A 52 -15.94 5.18 -3.42
N PRO A 53 -16.02 6.29 -4.18
CA PRO A 53 -15.13 7.43 -3.99
C PRO A 53 -15.23 7.94 -2.55
N PRO A 54 -14.10 8.19 -1.86
CA PRO A 54 -14.11 8.98 -0.63
C PRO A 54 -14.57 10.40 -0.93
N ASN A 55 -15.55 10.89 -0.17
CA ASN A 55 -16.04 12.26 -0.26
C ASN A 55 -14.91 13.28 -0.10
N GLU A 56 -14.92 14.27 -0.99
CA GLU A 56 -14.05 15.43 -1.03
C GLU A 56 -14.18 16.30 0.23
N ASN A 57 -13.04 16.79 0.72
CA ASN A 57 -12.85 18.11 1.32
C ASN A 57 -11.34 18.29 1.51
N ASP A 58 -10.64 18.92 0.56
CA ASP A 58 -10.04 20.25 0.73
C ASP A 58 -9.11 20.59 -0.45
N ASP A 59 -8.94 21.88 -0.65
CA ASP A 59 -8.71 22.65 -1.87
C ASP A 59 -7.26 22.69 -2.41
N THR A 60 -7.19 22.89 -3.74
CA THR A 60 -6.12 23.36 -4.69
C THR A 60 -4.61 23.30 -4.31
N THR A 61 -3.70 22.92 -5.22
CA THR A 61 -3.29 23.73 -6.40
C THR A 61 -2.50 22.89 -7.43
N MET A 62 -2.61 23.29 -8.70
CA MET A 62 -2.08 22.67 -9.92
C MET A 62 -0.54 22.70 -10.05
N GLY A 63 -0.01 21.66 -10.71
CA GLY A 63 1.35 21.61 -11.24
C GLY A 63 1.57 20.32 -12.04
N ASP A 64 1.68 20.47 -13.35
CA ASP A 64 1.92 19.42 -14.35
C ASP A 64 3.31 18.77 -14.18
N GLU A 65 3.53 17.65 -14.88
CA GLU A 65 4.72 16.78 -14.93
C GLU A 65 4.61 15.43 -14.18
N THR A 66 4.36 14.38 -14.97
CA THR A 66 4.60 12.98 -14.59
C THR A 66 6.10 12.73 -14.41
N HIS A 67 6.62 13.05 -13.23
CA HIS A 67 7.82 12.45 -12.67
C HIS A 67 7.39 11.64 -11.45
N ILE A 68 7.28 10.30 -11.59
CA ILE A 68 7.24 9.44 -10.41
C ILE A 68 8.67 9.43 -9.85
N ASP A 69 8.95 10.43 -9.02
CA ASP A 69 10.22 10.58 -8.34
C ASP A 69 10.32 9.55 -7.22
N HIS A 70 10.77 8.35 -7.58
CA HIS A 70 11.14 7.30 -6.62
C HIS A 70 12.39 7.68 -5.79
N SER A 71 12.93 8.91 -5.92
CA SER A 71 14.15 9.36 -5.24
C SER A 71 13.93 9.86 -3.81
N LYS A 72 12.69 10.01 -3.33
CA LYS A 72 12.41 10.62 -2.01
C LYS A 72 12.13 9.64 -0.87
N ASN A 73 11.92 8.36 -1.13
CA ASN A 73 11.67 7.38 -0.07
C ASN A 73 12.98 6.92 0.59
N GLN A 74 13.68 7.81 1.28
CA GLN A 74 14.93 7.46 1.98
C GLN A 74 14.70 6.70 3.30
N SER A 75 13.46 6.69 3.82
CA SER A 75 13.14 6.04 5.08
C SER A 75 12.67 4.59 4.92
N ILE A 76 13.07 3.75 5.89
CA ILE A 76 12.64 2.34 5.99
C ILE A 76 11.12 2.21 6.21
N GLY A 77 10.45 3.28 6.65
CA GLY A 77 9.02 3.33 6.90
C GLY A 77 8.61 2.84 8.28
N LYS A 78 7.48 3.37 8.77
CA LYS A 78 6.89 3.03 10.07
C LYS A 78 5.38 2.86 9.95
N LEU A 79 4.78 2.16 10.90
CA LEU A 79 3.33 2.08 11.08
C LEU A 79 2.95 2.80 12.37
N GLN A 80 2.00 3.72 12.32
CA GLN A 80 1.42 4.33 13.52
C GLN A 80 0.01 3.78 13.74
N LYS A 81 -0.30 3.31 14.94
CA LYS A 81 -1.67 2.91 15.28
C LYS A 81 -2.53 4.16 15.53
N ILE A 82 -3.56 4.34 14.70
CA ILE A 82 -4.46 5.50 14.78
C ILE A 82 -5.19 5.52 16.13
N GLY A 83 -5.31 6.70 16.71
CA GLY A 83 -5.88 6.90 18.05
C GLY A 83 -4.90 6.64 19.19
N THR A 84 -3.62 6.36 18.91
CA THR A 84 -2.57 6.16 19.92
C THR A 84 -1.25 6.80 19.48
N SER A 85 -0.28 6.90 20.40
CA SER A 85 1.10 7.29 20.11
C SER A 85 2.00 6.12 19.71
N HIS A 86 1.46 4.89 19.60
CA HIS A 86 2.27 3.71 19.29
C HIS A 86 2.75 3.72 17.84
N ILE A 87 4.06 3.59 17.68
CA ILE A 87 4.77 3.53 16.40
C ILE A 87 5.56 2.23 16.31
N TYR A 88 5.50 1.59 15.15
CA TYR A 88 6.16 0.33 14.84
C TYR A 88 7.09 0.54 13.64
N THR A 89 8.39 0.41 13.86
CA THR A 89 9.40 0.58 12.80
C THR A 89 9.49 -0.68 11.94
N LEU A 90 9.54 -0.52 10.62
CA LEU A 90 9.79 -1.63 9.70
C LEU A 90 11.29 -1.91 9.59
N SER A 91 11.63 -3.14 9.24
CA SER A 91 12.98 -3.59 8.92
C SER A 91 13.12 -3.91 7.43
N LEU A 92 14.35 -3.92 6.92
CA LEU A 92 14.61 -4.40 5.56
C LEU A 92 14.19 -5.88 5.43
N GLY A 93 13.58 -6.26 4.31
CA GLY A 93 13.08 -7.60 4.08
C GLY A 93 11.62 -7.77 4.52
N ILE A 94 11.27 -8.97 4.99
CA ILE A 94 9.88 -9.35 5.29
C ILE A 94 9.50 -8.91 6.70
N ASN A 95 8.46 -8.08 6.82
CA ASN A 95 7.83 -7.72 8.07
C ASN A 95 6.45 -8.37 8.13
N THR A 96 6.28 -9.37 9.00
CA THR A 96 4.97 -9.96 9.27
C THR A 96 4.28 -9.12 10.32
N ILE A 97 3.14 -8.53 9.98
CA ILE A 97 2.37 -7.65 10.85
C ILE A 97 1.19 -8.43 11.42
N GLY A 98 0.99 -8.35 12.73
CA GLY A 98 -0.10 -9.07 13.38
C GLY A 98 -0.37 -8.58 14.78
N ARG A 99 -1.49 -8.99 15.36
CA ARG A 99 -1.81 -8.68 16.75
C ARG A 99 -0.78 -9.30 17.70
N LYS A 100 -0.38 -8.51 18.70
CA LYS A 100 0.46 -8.94 19.83
C LYS A 100 -0.26 -10.01 20.64
N ALA A 101 0.41 -11.14 20.84
CA ALA A 101 -0.05 -12.24 21.67
C ALA A 101 1.15 -13.11 22.03
N GLN A 102 1.09 -13.84 23.14
CA GLN A 102 2.16 -14.76 23.55
C GLN A 102 2.49 -15.80 22.48
N THR A 103 1.49 -16.20 21.68
CA THR A 103 1.62 -17.18 20.59
C THR A 103 1.79 -16.52 19.22
N SER A 104 2.05 -15.21 19.17
CA SER A 104 2.25 -14.48 17.92
C SER A 104 3.68 -14.65 17.43
N ASN A 105 3.82 -15.00 16.14
CA ASN A 105 5.10 -15.08 15.44
C ASN A 105 5.31 -13.90 14.47
N ALA A 106 4.46 -12.87 14.52
CA ALA A 106 4.64 -11.66 13.74
C ALA A 106 5.91 -10.93 14.21
N THR A 107 6.71 -10.44 13.25
CA THR A 107 7.90 -9.64 13.53
C THR A 107 7.52 -8.22 13.98
N VAL A 108 6.35 -7.74 13.57
CA VAL A 108 5.76 -6.49 14.03
C VAL A 108 4.43 -6.80 14.73
N GLN A 109 4.47 -6.77 16.05
CA GLN A 109 3.32 -7.10 16.89
C GLN A 109 2.57 -5.84 17.33
N ILE A 110 1.38 -5.65 16.78
CA ILE A 110 0.52 -4.51 17.07
C ILE A 110 -0.19 -4.73 18.40
N ASP A 111 -0.01 -3.79 19.32
CA ASP A 111 -0.67 -3.79 20.61
C ASP A 111 -2.11 -3.31 20.43
N THR A 112 -3.04 -4.27 20.36
CA THR A 112 -4.45 -4.04 20.09
C THR A 112 -5.29 -5.09 20.80
N ASP A 113 -6.42 -4.67 21.35
CA ASP A 113 -7.46 -5.49 21.96
C ASP A 113 -8.36 -6.16 20.92
N ASP A 114 -8.27 -5.75 19.65
CA ASP A 114 -8.99 -6.33 18.53
C ASP A 114 -8.64 -7.81 18.30
N LEU A 115 -9.39 -8.70 18.96
CA LEU A 115 -9.18 -10.14 18.86
C LEU A 115 -9.39 -10.70 17.44
N THR A 116 -10.08 -9.95 16.59
CA THR A 116 -10.37 -10.32 15.20
C THR A 116 -9.18 -10.04 14.27
N MET A 117 -8.26 -9.15 14.65
CA MET A 117 -6.97 -9.04 13.99
C MET A 117 -6.15 -10.31 14.22
N SER A 118 -5.63 -10.87 13.14
CA SER A 118 -4.87 -12.12 13.17
C SER A 118 -3.49 -11.90 13.78
N ARG A 119 -2.96 -12.92 14.45
CA ARG A 119 -1.59 -12.92 14.99
C ARG A 119 -0.51 -12.81 13.90
N SER A 120 -0.84 -13.19 12.67
CA SER A 120 -0.08 -12.95 11.45
C SER A 120 -1.08 -12.52 10.37
N HIS A 121 -1.32 -11.22 10.25
CA HIS A 121 -2.44 -10.68 9.46
C HIS A 121 -2.00 -10.22 8.06
N SER A 122 -0.86 -9.54 7.97
CA SER A 122 -0.34 -9.05 6.70
C SER A 122 1.18 -9.12 6.65
N ILE A 123 1.72 -8.88 5.46
CA ILE A 123 3.16 -8.81 5.20
C ILE A 123 3.46 -7.46 4.55
N ILE A 124 4.47 -6.77 5.07
CA ILE A 124 5.12 -5.65 4.39
C ILE A 124 6.56 -6.05 4.05
N GLU A 125 6.84 -6.24 2.77
CA GLU A 125 8.20 -6.48 2.29
C GLU A 125 8.86 -5.16 1.91
N VAL A 126 9.94 -4.83 2.61
CA VAL A 126 10.75 -3.64 2.35
C VAL A 126 11.96 -4.02 1.52
N ARG A 127 12.15 -3.37 0.37
CA ARG A 127 13.32 -3.57 -0.48
C ARG A 127 14.06 -2.27 -0.71
N LYS A 128 15.39 -2.31 -0.67
CA LYS A 128 16.23 -1.18 -1.07
C LYS A 128 16.28 -1.09 -2.59
N LEU A 129 16.02 0.09 -3.12
CA LEU A 129 16.15 0.43 -4.53
C LEU A 129 17.62 0.74 -4.85
N LYS A 130 18.03 0.48 -6.10
CA LYS A 130 19.38 0.83 -6.58
C LYS A 130 19.68 2.32 -6.50
N THR A 131 18.64 3.16 -6.48
CA THR A 131 18.70 4.62 -6.35
C THR A 131 18.90 5.10 -4.91
N GLY A 132 18.95 4.19 -3.93
CA GLY A 132 19.23 4.51 -2.52
C GLY A 132 18.00 4.49 -1.60
N GLY A 133 16.79 4.71 -2.14
CA GLY A 133 15.53 4.68 -1.38
C GLY A 133 14.95 3.28 -1.14
N TYR A 134 13.73 3.21 -0.60
CA TYR A 134 13.01 1.98 -0.31
C TYR A 134 11.67 1.89 -1.04
N ILE A 135 11.27 0.66 -1.35
CA ILE A 135 9.93 0.30 -1.82
C ILE A 135 9.29 -0.69 -0.84
N HIS A 136 8.00 -0.51 -0.59
CA HIS A 136 7.26 -1.22 0.43
C HIS A 136 6.11 -1.96 -0.23
N TYR A 137 6.14 -3.29 -0.20
CA TYR A 137 5.09 -4.13 -0.77
C TYR A 137 4.18 -4.66 0.32
N PHE A 138 2.92 -4.28 0.30
CA PHE A 138 1.88 -4.85 1.15
C PHE A 138 1.23 -6.06 0.50
N SER A 139 0.93 -7.08 1.30
CA SER A 139 0.06 -8.20 0.92
C SER A 139 -0.63 -8.77 2.15
N ASN A 140 -1.80 -9.39 1.94
CA ASN A 140 -2.42 -10.23 2.95
C ASN A 140 -1.53 -11.43 3.28
N ALA A 141 -1.54 -11.86 4.53
CA ALA A 141 -0.92 -13.11 4.96
C ALA A 141 -1.96 -14.24 4.90
N GLN A 142 -2.16 -14.95 6.02
CA GLN A 142 -3.25 -15.92 6.20
C GLN A 142 -4.36 -15.36 7.09
N ASN A 143 -4.64 -14.06 6.95
CA ASN A 143 -5.72 -13.41 7.68
C ASN A 143 -7.08 -13.98 7.30
N LYS A 144 -7.94 -14.17 8.31
CA LYS A 144 -9.34 -14.55 8.11
C LYS A 144 -10.23 -13.34 7.87
N ASN A 145 -9.98 -12.26 8.60
CA ASN A 145 -10.73 -11.01 8.49
C ASN A 145 -10.07 -10.09 7.46
N ALA A 146 -10.90 -9.30 6.80
CA ALA A 146 -10.50 -8.47 5.67
C ALA A 146 -9.50 -7.36 6.03
N THR A 147 -8.72 -6.98 5.03
CA THR A 147 -7.82 -5.83 5.04
C THR A 147 -8.28 -4.81 4.02
N TYR A 148 -8.21 -3.53 4.36
CA TYR A 148 -8.47 -2.42 3.45
C TYR A 148 -7.29 -1.43 3.45
N ILE A 149 -6.94 -0.90 2.28
CA ILE A 149 -6.01 0.24 2.13
C ILE A 149 -6.77 1.39 1.49
N ASN A 150 -6.85 2.54 2.17
CA ASN A 150 -7.62 3.71 1.73
C ASN A 150 -9.04 3.33 1.25
N SER A 151 -9.73 2.48 2.02
CA SER A 151 -11.04 1.87 1.73
C SER A 151 -11.10 0.78 0.64
N GLY A 152 -10.04 0.59 -0.16
CA GLY A 152 -9.96 -0.53 -1.10
C GLY A 152 -9.64 -1.84 -0.39
N LEU A 153 -10.50 -2.84 -0.52
CA LEU A 153 -10.26 -4.18 0.00
C LEU A 153 -9.01 -4.80 -0.68
N ILE A 154 -8.24 -5.56 0.07
CA ILE A 154 -7.06 -6.28 -0.41
C ILE A 154 -7.40 -7.75 -0.51
N GLU A 155 -7.32 -8.32 -1.71
CA GLU A 155 -7.62 -9.72 -1.95
C GLU A 155 -6.39 -10.62 -1.68
N ASN A 156 -6.64 -11.91 -1.51
CA ASN A 156 -5.55 -12.88 -1.41
C ASN A 156 -4.72 -12.91 -2.71
N GLY A 157 -3.39 -12.85 -2.53
CA GLY A 157 -2.44 -12.80 -3.64
C GLY A 157 -2.32 -11.42 -4.31
N ASP A 158 -2.93 -10.37 -3.77
CA ASP A 158 -2.62 -9.00 -4.17
C ASP A 158 -1.28 -8.56 -3.58
N ARG A 159 -0.57 -7.73 -4.35
CA ARG A 159 0.66 -7.07 -3.92
C ARG A 159 0.55 -5.58 -4.23
N ILE A 160 0.49 -4.75 -3.20
CA ILE A 160 0.28 -3.30 -3.33
C ILE A 160 1.60 -2.58 -3.01
N ILE A 161 1.94 -1.52 -3.73
CA ILE A 161 3.02 -0.62 -3.31
C ILE A 161 2.41 0.35 -2.29
N LEU A 162 2.97 0.43 -1.09
CA LEU A 162 2.54 1.41 -0.11
C LEU A 162 3.19 2.77 -0.34
N HIS A 163 2.41 3.82 -0.14
CA HIS A 163 2.84 5.21 -0.17
C HIS A 163 2.66 5.88 1.19
N GLY A 164 3.54 6.83 1.53
CA GLY A 164 3.46 7.56 2.80
C GLY A 164 2.09 8.20 2.97
N GLY A 165 1.50 8.04 4.15
CA GLY A 165 0.18 8.57 4.51
C GLY A 165 -0.97 7.59 4.34
N GLU A 166 -0.79 6.45 3.66
CA GLU A 166 -1.86 5.49 3.43
C GLU A 166 -2.40 4.86 4.72
N ILE A 167 -3.72 4.64 4.74
CA ILE A 167 -4.46 4.09 5.87
C ILE A 167 -4.73 2.61 5.62
N ILE A 168 -4.19 1.77 6.50
CA ILE A 168 -4.30 0.31 6.46
C ILE A 168 -5.23 -0.12 7.59
N LYS A 169 -6.41 -0.63 7.25
CA LYS A 169 -7.36 -1.21 8.20
C LYS A 169 -7.30 -2.73 8.14
N MET A 170 -6.86 -3.36 9.22
CA MET A 170 -6.76 -4.80 9.39
C MET A 170 -7.80 -5.24 10.43
N SER A 171 -8.91 -5.79 9.95
CA SER A 171 -10.11 -5.96 10.77
C SER A 171 -10.60 -4.64 11.39
N ASN A 172 -10.62 -4.48 12.72
CA ASN A 172 -11.00 -3.23 13.38
C ASN A 172 -9.79 -2.36 13.75
N THR A 173 -8.58 -2.87 13.59
CA THR A 173 -7.35 -2.13 13.88
C THR A 173 -6.92 -1.30 12.68
N THR A 174 -6.74 0.00 12.88
CA THR A 174 -6.33 0.94 11.81
C THR A 174 -4.92 1.47 12.06
N LEU A 175 -4.05 1.36 11.06
CA LEU A 175 -2.69 1.86 11.04
C LEU A 175 -2.51 2.90 9.93
N LYS A 176 -1.67 3.89 10.15
CA LYS A 176 -1.18 4.82 9.12
C LYS A 176 0.25 4.43 8.76
N PHE A 177 0.54 4.27 7.47
CA PHE A 177 1.89 4.08 6.98
C PHE A 177 2.60 5.44 6.88
N ILE A 178 3.79 5.54 7.47
CA ILE A 178 4.56 6.78 7.57
C ILE A 178 5.91 6.57 6.88
N LEU A 179 6.22 7.47 5.96
CA LEU A 179 7.55 7.69 5.42
C LEU A 179 7.97 9.06 5.91
N LEU A 180 8.94 9.13 6.83
CA LEU A 180 9.53 10.42 7.20
C LEU A 180 10.57 10.76 6.12
N SER A 181 10.44 11.90 5.47
CA SER A 181 11.58 12.56 4.83
C SER A 181 12.45 13.18 5.91
N GLU A 182 13.77 13.23 5.71
CA GLU A 182 14.69 13.91 6.64
C GLU A 182 14.33 15.41 6.83
N ASP A 183 13.54 15.97 5.92
CA ASP A 183 13.05 17.35 5.94
C ASP A 183 11.90 17.63 6.93
N ASP A 184 11.26 16.63 7.53
CA ASP A 184 10.17 16.84 8.52
C ASP A 184 10.70 17.12 9.94
N THR A 185 12.00 17.38 10.08
CA THR A 185 12.61 17.82 11.33
C THR A 185 12.96 19.30 11.25
N ILE A 186 11.95 20.18 11.21
CA ILE A 186 12.15 21.62 11.33
C ILE A 186 11.25 22.17 12.45
N ILE A 187 11.95 22.49 13.57
CA ILE A 187 11.65 23.31 14.77
C ILE A 187 10.54 22.87 15.73
#